data_AF-A0AAW8KQ01-F1
#
_entry.id   AF-A0AAW8KQ01-F1
#
_cell.length_a   1.000
_cell.length_b   1.000
_cell.length_c   1.000
_cell.angle_alpha   90.00
_cell.angle_beta   90.00
_cell.angle_gamma   90.00
#
_symmetry.space_group_name_H-M   'P 1'
#
loop_
_entity.id
_entity.type
_entity.pdbx_description
1 polymer ?
#
loop_
_entity_poly.entity_id
_entity_poly.type
_entity_poly.pdbx_seq_one_letter_code
_entity_poly.pdbx_strand_id
1 'polypeptide(L)'
;SAWVDVLTPWAGEGYGARFLPRVGEIVVIDFFDGNIDRPFVTGRVHEGQRSPTKFDIKGQLPDTKKLSGIRTKEVSGSGFNQLRFDDTTGQISTQLHSSHGASQLNLGN
;
A
#
# COMPACT_ATOMS: atom_id res chain seq x y z
N SER A 1 17.04 5.25 -18.36
CA SER A 1 17.09 4.09 -17.43
C SER A 1 16.65 2.85 -18.19
N ALA A 2 17.05 1.66 -17.72
CA ALA A 2 16.49 0.39 -18.18
C ALA A 2 15.15 0.09 -17.48
N TRP A 3 14.40 -0.87 -18.02
CA TRP A 3 13.32 -1.51 -17.27
C TRP A 3 13.91 -2.37 -16.15
N VAL A 4 13.27 -2.34 -14.99
CA VAL A 4 13.72 -3.01 -13.77
C VAL A 4 12.56 -3.79 -13.20
N ASP A 5 12.82 -5.05 -12.83
CA ASP A 5 11.81 -5.92 -12.24
C ASP A 5 11.38 -5.45 -10.85
N VAL A 6 10.16 -5.79 -10.45
CA VAL A 6 9.60 -5.46 -9.15
C VAL A 6 9.22 -6.73 -8.42
N LEU A 7 9.82 -6.96 -7.25
CA LEU A 7 9.41 -8.00 -6.34
C LEU A 7 7.96 -7.75 -5.90
N THR A 8 7.09 -8.73 -6.12
CA THR A 8 5.70 -8.71 -5.65
C THR A 8 5.49 -9.71 -4.52
N PRO A 9 4.52 -9.48 -3.62
CA PRO A 9 4.30 -10.39 -2.49
C PRO A 9 3.76 -11.76 -2.93
N TRP A 10 3.20 -11.85 -4.14
CA TRP A 10 2.75 -13.11 -4.74
C TRP A 10 2.77 -13.00 -6.26
N ALA A 11 3.59 -13.84 -6.91
CA ALA A 11 3.71 -13.92 -8.37
C ALA A 11 3.51 -15.36 -8.83
N GLY A 12 2.40 -15.61 -9.53
CA GLY A 12 2.12 -16.87 -10.22
C GLY A 12 1.86 -16.64 -11.71
N GLU A 13 1.81 -17.72 -12.49
CA GLU A 13 1.46 -17.66 -13.90
C GLU A 13 -0.03 -17.32 -14.06
N GLY A 14 -0.34 -16.04 -14.34
CA GLY A 14 -1.70 -15.54 -14.51
C GLY A 14 -2.45 -15.18 -13.22
N TYR A 15 -1.82 -15.29 -12.04
CA TYR A 15 -2.44 -14.94 -10.76
C TYR A 15 -1.45 -14.32 -9.76
N GLY A 16 -1.96 -13.71 -8.69
CA GLY A 16 -1.14 -13.14 -7.61
C GLY A 16 -1.54 -11.71 -7.25
N ALA A 17 -0.60 -10.97 -6.66
CA ALA A 17 -0.81 -9.59 -6.24
C ALA A 17 0.21 -8.67 -6.92
N ARG A 18 -0.27 -7.54 -7.47
CA ARG A 18 0.58 -6.58 -8.20
C ARG A 18 0.32 -5.16 -7.72
N PHE A 19 1.36 -4.53 -7.17
CA PHE A 19 1.33 -3.14 -6.73
C PHE A 19 2.57 -2.42 -7.26
N LEU A 20 2.53 -1.93 -8.50
CA LEU A 20 3.69 -1.26 -9.10
C LEU A 20 3.96 0.10 -8.44
N PRO A 21 5.24 0.50 -8.30
CA PRO A 21 5.60 1.84 -7.87
C PRO A 21 5.08 2.91 -8.84
N ARG A 22 4.69 4.07 -8.31
CA ARG A 22 4.28 5.23 -9.11
C ARG A 22 5.39 6.26 -9.18
N VAL A 23 5.36 7.12 -10.21
CA VAL A 23 6.32 8.23 -10.34
C VAL A 23 6.36 9.06 -9.06
N GLY A 24 7.58 9.29 -8.57
CA GLY A 24 7.84 9.99 -7.32
C GLY A 24 7.88 9.10 -6.09
N GLU A 25 7.42 7.85 -6.11
CA GLU A 25 7.61 6.91 -4.97
C GLU A 25 9.07 6.56 -4.76
N ILE A 26 9.47 6.42 -3.48
CA ILE A 26 10.81 5.98 -3.11
C ILE A 26 10.79 4.45 -3.07
N VAL A 27 11.68 3.85 -3.84
CA VAL A 27 11.85 2.40 -3.93
C VAL A 27 13.20 2.01 -3.34
N VAL A 28 13.25 0.80 -2.78
CA VAL A 28 14.51 0.16 -2.40
C VAL A 28 14.92 -0.76 -3.54
N ILE A 29 16.16 -0.60 -4.00
CA ILE A 29 16.76 -1.43 -5.05
C ILE A 29 17.71 -2.42 -4.39
N ASP A 30 17.62 -3.66 -4.83
CA ASP A 30 18.61 -4.70 -4.59
C ASP A 30 19.09 -5.26 -5.94
N PHE A 31 20.12 -6.09 -5.91
CA PHE A 31 20.84 -6.54 -7.11
C PHE A 31 20.97 -8.06 -7.10
N PHE A 32 20.51 -8.72 -8.17
CA PHE A 32 20.63 -10.17 -8.28
C PHE A 32 22.09 -10.60 -8.19
N ASP A 33 22.40 -11.48 -7.24
CA ASP A 33 23.76 -11.97 -6.96
C ASP A 33 24.78 -10.84 -6.69
N GLY A 34 24.32 -9.68 -6.22
CA GLY A 34 25.16 -8.49 -6.03
C GLY A 34 25.65 -7.83 -7.32
N ASN A 35 25.16 -8.25 -8.49
CA ASN A 35 25.53 -7.66 -9.77
C ASN A 35 24.79 -6.34 -10.00
N ILE A 36 25.53 -5.22 -9.97
CA ILE A 36 24.98 -3.86 -10.15
C ILE A 36 24.25 -3.66 -11.48
N ASP A 37 24.54 -4.46 -12.50
CA ASP A 37 23.87 -4.43 -13.81
C ASP A 37 22.55 -5.20 -13.83
N ARG A 38 22.18 -5.89 -12.74
CA ARG A 38 20.93 -6.65 -12.58
C ARG A 38 20.10 -6.15 -11.39
N PRO A 39 19.69 -4.87 -11.38
CA PRO A 39 18.86 -4.33 -10.31
C PRO A 39 17.45 -4.93 -10.34
N PHE A 40 16.80 -4.95 -9.18
CA PHE A 40 15.36 -5.14 -9.03
C PHE A 40 14.84 -4.32 -7.84
N VAL A 41 13.57 -3.94 -7.88
CA VAL A 41 12.90 -3.26 -6.77
C VAL A 41 12.48 -4.30 -5.73
N THR A 42 12.97 -4.19 -4.49
CA THR A 42 12.56 -5.08 -3.39
C THR A 42 11.35 -4.56 -2.62
N GLY A 43 11.05 -3.26 -2.70
CA GLY A 43 9.98 -2.66 -1.92
C GLY A 43 9.93 -1.14 -2.00
N ARG A 44 9.10 -0.54 -1.14
CA ARG A 44 8.90 0.91 -1.03
C ARG A 44 9.03 1.33 0.42
N VAL A 45 9.46 2.56 0.62
CA VAL A 45 9.58 3.16 1.95
C VAL A 45 8.88 4.51 2.00
N HIS A 46 8.28 4.80 3.15
CA HIS A 46 7.80 6.14 3.49
C HIS A 46 8.91 6.83 4.29
N GLU A 47 9.69 7.72 3.66
CA GLU A 47 10.69 8.54 4.36
C GLU A 47 10.02 9.76 5.01
N GLY A 48 10.60 10.29 6.11
CA GLY A 48 10.04 11.23 7.09
C GLY A 48 9.28 12.49 6.63
N GLN A 49 9.20 12.79 5.33
CA GLN A 49 8.32 13.82 4.74
C GLN A 49 6.99 13.24 4.18
N ARG A 50 6.86 11.91 4.07
CA ARG A 50 5.65 11.24 3.58
C ARG A 50 4.96 10.54 4.73
N SER A 51 3.72 10.97 4.99
CA SER A 51 2.88 10.29 5.97
C SER A 51 2.73 8.81 5.58
N PRO A 52 2.80 7.89 6.56
CA PRO A 52 2.39 6.51 6.36
C PRO A 52 0.94 6.45 5.87
N THR A 53 0.56 5.29 5.35
CA THR A 53 -0.80 5.05 4.83
C THR A 53 -1.87 5.52 5.80
N LYS A 54 -2.75 6.44 5.35
CA LYS A 54 -3.82 7.02 6.16
C LYS A 54 -5.10 6.19 6.03
N PHE A 55 -5.37 5.33 7.01
CA PHE A 55 -6.57 4.48 7.04
C PHE A 55 -7.81 5.15 7.64
N ASP A 56 -7.64 6.31 8.26
CA ASP A 56 -8.71 7.15 8.79
C ASP A 56 -8.45 8.65 8.47
N ILE A 57 -9.38 9.50 8.92
CA ILE A 57 -9.32 10.96 8.75
C ILE A 57 -8.58 11.62 9.93
N LYS A 58 -8.45 10.92 11.05
CA LYS A 58 -8.15 11.51 12.36
C LYS A 58 -6.68 11.42 12.76
N GLY A 59 -5.98 10.35 12.37
CA GLY A 59 -4.76 9.96 13.06
C GLY A 59 -3.53 9.78 12.18
N GLN A 60 -2.38 9.89 12.84
CA GLN A 60 -1.06 9.54 12.34
C GLN A 60 -0.46 8.47 13.24
N LEU A 61 0.58 7.78 12.79
CA LEU A 61 1.34 6.92 13.71
C LEU A 61 1.92 7.78 14.85
N PRO A 62 1.92 7.30 16.11
CA PRO A 62 1.59 5.93 16.54
C PRO A 62 0.10 5.69 16.90
N ASP A 63 -0.77 6.68 16.77
CA ASP A 63 -2.17 6.58 17.24
C ASP A 63 -2.97 5.55 16.45
N THR A 64 -2.70 5.42 15.15
CA THR A 64 -3.37 4.48 14.25
C THR A 64 -2.66 3.13 14.12
N LYS A 65 -1.76 2.78 15.05
CA LYS A 65 -0.96 1.53 14.99
C LYS A 65 -1.79 0.24 14.99
N LYS A 66 -3.07 0.31 15.36
CA LYS A 66 -4.02 -0.81 15.36
C LYS A 66 -4.80 -0.92 14.04
N LEU A 67 -4.59 0.02 13.12
CA LEU A 67 -5.17 -0.01 11.77
C LEU A 67 -4.16 -0.60 10.80
N SER A 68 -4.62 -1.51 9.95
CA SER A 68 -3.81 -2.13 8.90
C SER A 68 -4.61 -2.34 7.63
N GLY A 69 -3.95 -2.66 6.51
CA GLY A 69 -4.61 -3.01 5.24
C GLY A 69 -3.95 -2.40 4.01
N ILE A 70 -4.76 -2.14 2.98
CA ILE A 70 -4.33 -1.62 1.68
C ILE A 70 -5.17 -0.41 1.34
N ARG A 71 -4.53 0.73 1.09
CA ARG A 71 -5.17 1.92 0.54
C ARG A 71 -4.46 2.34 -0.75
N THR A 72 -5.23 2.43 -1.83
CA THR A 72 -4.73 2.89 -3.13
C THR A 72 -5.04 4.38 -3.31
N LYS A 73 -4.45 5.02 -4.32
CA LYS A 73 -4.79 6.38 -4.72
C LYS A 73 -5.29 6.34 -6.16
N GLU A 74 -6.29 7.15 -6.49
CA GLU A 74 -6.68 7.37 -7.87
C GLU A 74 -5.50 7.89 -8.70
N VAL A 75 -5.39 7.46 -9.95
CA VAL A 75 -4.35 7.96 -10.87
C VAL A 75 -4.83 9.30 -11.41
N SER A 76 -4.00 10.34 -11.27
CA SER A 76 -4.33 11.70 -11.70
C SER A 76 -5.58 12.31 -11.03
N GLY A 77 -6.01 11.76 -9.89
CA GLY A 77 -7.15 12.25 -9.12
C GLY A 77 -6.88 12.27 -7.62
N SER A 78 -7.93 12.51 -6.84
CA SER A 78 -7.90 12.62 -5.38
C SER A 78 -8.60 11.45 -4.67
N GLY A 79 -9.28 10.58 -5.40
CA GLY A 79 -9.96 9.41 -4.87
C GLY A 79 -9.03 8.30 -4.37
N PHE A 80 -9.62 7.26 -3.79
CA PHE A 80 -8.93 6.09 -3.26
C PHE A 80 -9.86 4.87 -3.19
N ASN A 81 -9.27 3.68 -3.17
CA ASN A 81 -9.91 2.46 -2.67
C ASN A 81 -9.18 2.00 -1.42
N GLN A 82 -9.90 1.35 -0.50
CA GLN A 82 -9.35 0.91 0.78
C GLN A 82 -9.93 -0.44 1.21
N LEU A 83 -9.03 -1.35 1.60
CA LEU A 83 -9.31 -2.46 2.51
C LEU A 83 -8.63 -2.12 3.84
N ARG A 84 -9.39 -2.05 4.94
CA ARG A 84 -8.87 -1.71 6.27
C ARG A 84 -9.33 -2.74 7.29
N PHE A 85 -8.42 -3.11 8.18
CA PHE A 85 -8.68 -3.85 9.41
C PHE A 85 -8.43 -2.93 10.60
N ASP A 86 -9.31 -2.97 11.61
CA ASP A 86 -9.12 -2.31 12.90
C ASP A 86 -9.04 -3.39 13.99
N ASP A 87 -7.88 -3.53 14.61
CA ASP A 87 -7.61 -4.50 15.68
C ASP A 87 -7.75 -3.87 17.08
N THR A 88 -8.47 -2.75 17.19
CA THR A 88 -8.76 -2.12 18.47
C THR A 88 -9.65 -3.02 19.34
N THR A 89 -9.19 -3.31 20.56
CA THR A 89 -9.94 -4.11 21.54
C THR A 89 -11.35 -3.57 21.74
N GLY A 90 -12.36 -4.42 21.51
CA GLY A 90 -13.78 -4.05 21.61
C GLY A 90 -14.35 -3.31 20.40
N GLN A 91 -13.52 -2.99 19.39
CA GLN A 91 -13.88 -2.25 18.18
C GLN A 91 -13.35 -2.94 16.91
N ILE A 92 -13.24 -4.28 16.96
CA ILE A 92 -12.71 -5.05 15.82
C ILE A 92 -13.63 -4.86 14.61
N SER A 93 -13.04 -4.42 13.49
CA SER A 93 -13.81 -4.15 12.27
C SER A 93 -12.99 -4.33 11.00
N THR A 94 -13.69 -4.50 9.89
CA THR A 94 -13.13 -4.54 8.54
C THR A 94 -13.96 -3.66 7.61
N GLN A 95 -13.28 -2.92 6.73
CA GLN A 95 -13.91 -2.03 5.76
C GLN A 95 -13.35 -2.29 4.35
N LEU A 96 -14.25 -2.43 3.38
CA LEU A 96 -13.97 -2.25 1.95
C LEU A 96 -14.64 -0.95 1.48
N HIS A 97 -13.87 0.00 0.97
CA HIS A 97 -14.35 1.34 0.63
C HIS A 97 -13.83 1.79 -0.74
N SER A 98 -14.70 2.42 -1.52
CA SER A 98 -14.35 3.22 -2.69
C SER A 98 -14.85 4.65 -2.48
N SER A 99 -13.93 5.61 -2.61
CA SER A 99 -14.34 7.03 -2.56
C SER A 99 -15.24 7.40 -3.73
N HIS A 100 -15.17 6.65 -4.82
CA HIS A 100 -16.08 6.82 -5.95
C HIS A 100 -17.49 6.38 -5.55
N GLY A 101 -18.45 7.28 -5.72
CA GLY A 101 -19.84 7.06 -5.30
C GLY A 101 -20.02 6.88 -3.79
N ALA A 102 -19.00 7.21 -2.97
CA ALA A 102 -19.02 7.06 -1.52
C ALA A 102 -19.52 5.67 -1.05
N SER A 103 -19.06 4.62 -1.71
CA SER A 103 -19.57 3.26 -1.51
C SER A 103 -18.65 2.46 -0.59
N GLN A 104 -19.24 1.73 0.37
CA GLN A 104 -18.47 0.92 1.31
C GLN A 104 -19.27 -0.25 1.90
N LEU A 105 -18.55 -1.30 2.25
CA LEU A 105 -18.99 -2.42 3.08
C LEU A 105 -18.19 -2.39 4.38
N ASN A 106 -18.89 -2.33 5.51
CA ASN A 106 -18.28 -2.37 6.84
C ASN A 106 -18.80 -3.61 7.59
N LEU A 107 -17.90 -4.34 8.23
CA LEU A 107 -18.18 -5.55 9.01
C LEU A 107 -17.53 -5.42 10.39
N GLY A 108 -18.22 -5.83 11.45
CA GLY A 108 -17.76 -5.64 12.83
C GLY A 108 -18.34 -4.38 13.48
N ASN A 109 -17.68 -3.87 14.52
CA ASN A 109 -18.15 -2.75 15.35
C ASN A 109 -17.83 -1.38 14.73
#